data_AF-A0A6G2Q9J4-F1
#
_entry.id   AF-A0A6G2Q9J4-F1
#
_cell.length_a   1.000
_cell.length_b   1.000
_cell.length_c   1.000
_cell.angle_alpha   90.00
_cell.angle_beta   90.00
_cell.angle_gamma   90.00
#
_symmetry.space_group_name_H-M   'P 1'
#
loop_
_entity.id
_entity.type
_entity.pdbx_description
1 polymer ?
#
loop_
_entity_poly.entity_id
_entity_poly.type
_entity_poly.pdbx_seq_one_letter_code
_entity_poly.pdbx_strand_id
1 'polypeptide(L)'
;MTVLQFAEGLSDRQAANAVRVRIDWKYALGLELTDAGFDYSVLGEFRARLVKGQMADELFEQVLRAAKERGLLKTSGLARTDSARVLAAVRAVNHAEMVGETLRAALNALAAACPQWLALQVDAEWFDRYGHRVEEARVPRG
;
A
#
# COMPACT_ATOMS: atom_id res chain seq x y z
N MET A 1 -5.10 8.67 -5.66
CA MET A 1 -4.79 7.79 -4.51
C MET A 1 -3.88 6.62 -4.92
N THR A 2 -4.38 5.61 -5.64
CA THR A 2 -3.64 4.38 -6.00
C THR A 2 -2.35 4.63 -6.79
N VAL A 3 -2.30 5.70 -7.58
CA VAL A 3 -1.08 6.13 -8.30
C VAL A 3 -0.01 6.67 -7.36
N LEU A 4 -0.37 7.52 -6.39
CA LEU A 4 0.57 8.01 -5.36
C LEU A 4 1.05 6.86 -4.47
N GLN A 5 0.13 5.97 -4.09
CA GLN A 5 0.46 4.76 -3.34
C GLN A 5 1.53 3.93 -4.06
N PHE A 6 1.35 3.67 -5.36
CA PHE A 6 2.32 2.93 -6.16
C PHE A 6 3.64 3.69 -6.32
N ALA A 7 3.59 4.99 -6.62
CA ALA A 7 4.78 5.81 -6.83
C ALA A 7 5.68 5.87 -5.58
N GLU A 8 5.09 5.84 -4.39
CA GLU A 8 5.81 5.84 -3.12
C GLU A 8 6.08 4.45 -2.54
N GLY A 9 5.59 3.38 -3.18
CA GLY A 9 5.75 2.00 -2.69
C GLY A 9 5.03 1.75 -1.37
N LEU A 10 3.88 2.40 -1.16
CA LEU A 10 3.12 2.32 0.08
C LEU A 10 2.15 1.14 0.09
N SER A 11 2.07 0.53 1.26
CA SER A 11 0.99 -0.36 1.68
C SER A 11 -0.38 0.34 1.64
N ASP A 12 -1.50 -0.41 1.61
CA ASP A 12 -2.84 0.19 1.64
C ASP A 12 -3.08 1.02 2.91
N ARG A 13 -2.60 0.49 4.03
CA ARG A 13 -2.67 1.16 5.34
C ARG A 13 -1.77 2.37 5.40
N GLN A 14 -0.55 2.25 4.87
CA GLN A 14 0.38 3.37 4.78
C GLN A 14 -0.15 4.49 3.89
N ALA A 15 -0.79 4.15 2.77
CA ALA A 15 -1.42 5.12 1.90
C ALA A 15 -2.62 5.79 2.60
N ALA A 16 -3.48 5.01 3.25
CA ALA A 16 -4.61 5.56 4.02
C ALA A 16 -4.13 6.46 5.18
N ASN A 17 -3.01 6.14 5.82
CA ASN A 17 -2.39 6.99 6.83
C ASN A 17 -1.77 8.25 6.20
N ALA A 18 -1.08 8.14 5.07
CA ALA A 18 -0.50 9.26 4.34
C ALA A 18 -1.55 10.33 3.99
N VAL A 19 -2.75 9.91 3.59
CA VAL A 19 -3.88 10.84 3.37
C VAL A 19 -4.26 11.60 4.63
N ARG A 20 -4.23 10.95 5.80
CA ARG A 20 -4.62 11.58 7.08
C ARG A 20 -3.59 12.60 7.55
N VAL A 21 -2.31 12.22 7.50
CA VAL A 21 -1.24 12.92 8.22
C VAL A 21 -0.37 13.81 7.34
N ARG A 22 -0.36 13.61 6.02
CA ARG A 22 0.55 14.35 5.13
C ARG A 22 -0.17 15.39 4.27
N ILE A 23 0.30 16.63 4.39
CA ILE A 23 -0.24 17.78 3.65
C ILE A 23 0.02 17.63 2.14
N ASP A 24 1.16 17.07 1.74
CA ASP A 24 1.50 16.84 0.33
C ASP A 24 0.51 15.90 -0.35
N TRP A 25 0.03 14.86 0.35
CA TRP A 25 -1.01 13.96 -0.13
C TRP A 25 -2.37 14.65 -0.23
N LYS A 26 -2.78 15.40 0.80
CA LYS A 26 -4.04 16.15 0.75
C LYS A 26 -4.05 17.16 -0.41
N TYR A 27 -2.94 17.88 -0.59
CA TYR A 27 -2.77 18.80 -1.71
C TYR A 27 -2.83 18.09 -3.07
N ALA A 28 -2.05 17.01 -3.25
CA ALA A 28 -2.02 16.26 -4.51
C ALA A 28 -3.36 15.61 -4.87
N LEU A 29 -4.18 15.26 -3.87
CA LEU A 29 -5.50 14.68 -4.04
C LEU A 29 -6.63 15.72 -4.10
N GLY A 30 -6.32 17.01 -3.90
CA GLY A 30 -7.34 18.07 -3.85
C GLY A 30 -8.28 17.95 -2.65
N LEU A 31 -7.80 17.40 -1.54
CA LEU A 31 -8.57 17.23 -0.30
C LEU A 31 -8.39 18.41 0.64
N GLU A 32 -9.39 18.67 1.48
CA GLU A 32 -9.29 19.66 2.55
C GLU A 32 -8.24 19.23 3.58
N LEU A 33 -7.58 20.20 4.23
CA LEU A 33 -6.60 19.91 5.28
C LEU A 33 -7.22 19.18 6.48
N THR A 34 -8.52 19.38 6.71
CA THR A 34 -9.34 18.74 7.74
C THR A 34 -9.91 17.39 7.32
N ASP A 35 -9.66 16.93 6.10
CA ASP A 35 -10.14 15.64 5.62
C ASP A 35 -9.66 14.50 6.53
N ALA A 36 -10.61 13.65 6.95
CA ALA A 36 -10.37 12.57 7.91
C ALA A 36 -9.76 11.30 7.28
N GLY A 37 -9.57 11.28 5.97
CA GLY A 37 -9.15 10.12 5.20
C GLY A 37 -10.22 9.03 5.14
N PHE A 38 -9.78 7.80 4.89
CA PHE A 38 -10.66 6.65 4.68
C PHE A 38 -10.04 5.37 5.25
N ASP A 39 -10.84 4.32 5.48
CA ASP A 39 -10.31 3.03 5.95
C ASP A 39 -9.50 2.31 4.88
N TYR A 40 -8.35 1.74 5.27
CA TYR A 40 -7.44 1.09 4.31
C TYR A 40 -8.10 -0.02 3.49
N SER A 41 -9.14 -0.69 4.02
CA SER A 41 -9.86 -1.76 3.32
C SER A 41 -10.47 -1.29 1.99
N VAL A 42 -10.82 0.00 1.89
CA VAL A 42 -11.43 0.61 0.71
C VAL A 42 -10.54 0.46 -0.52
N LEU A 43 -9.21 0.51 -0.37
CA LEU A 43 -8.29 0.33 -1.50
C LEU A 43 -8.30 -1.10 -2.03
N GLY A 44 -8.33 -2.08 -1.12
CA GLY A 44 -8.48 -3.50 -1.46
C GLY A 44 -9.81 -3.77 -2.17
N GLU A 45 -10.92 -3.27 -1.61
CA GLU A 45 -12.25 -3.43 -2.20
C GLU A 45 -12.38 -2.74 -3.57
N PHE A 46 -11.84 -1.52 -3.70
CA PHE A 46 -11.82 -0.79 -4.96
C PHE A 46 -11.08 -1.57 -6.05
N ARG A 47 -9.89 -2.11 -5.74
CA ARG A 47 -9.13 -2.93 -6.70
C ARG A 47 -9.85 -4.24 -7.01
N ALA A 48 -10.45 -4.90 -6.02
CA ALA A 48 -11.23 -6.11 -6.23
C ALA A 48 -12.43 -5.86 -7.18
N ARG A 49 -13.11 -4.72 -7.02
CA ARG A 49 -14.21 -4.30 -7.91
C ARG A 49 -13.73 -4.00 -9.32
N LEU A 50 -12.60 -3.32 -9.48
CA LEU A 50 -11.99 -3.06 -10.79
C LEU A 50 -11.65 -4.36 -11.53
N VAL A 51 -11.04 -5.32 -10.84
CA VAL A 51 -10.69 -6.63 -11.41
C VAL A 51 -11.95 -7.39 -11.79
N LYS A 52 -12.94 -7.46 -10.89
CA LYS A 52 -14.21 -8.14 -11.15
C LYS A 52 -14.97 -7.53 -12.34
N GLY A 53 -14.92 -6.21 -12.48
CA GLY A 53 -15.55 -5.48 -13.57
C GLY A 53 -14.72 -5.41 -14.85
N GLN A 54 -13.49 -5.92 -14.87
CA GLN A 54 -12.53 -5.78 -15.98
C GLN A 54 -12.33 -4.31 -16.44
N MET A 55 -12.47 -3.36 -15.50
CA MET A 55 -12.46 -1.92 -15.79
C MET A 55 -11.07 -1.29 -15.73
N ALA A 56 -10.02 -2.11 -15.60
CA ALA A 56 -8.66 -1.60 -15.44
C ALA A 56 -8.19 -0.80 -16.67
N ASP A 57 -8.51 -1.30 -17.87
CA ASP A 57 -8.15 -0.64 -19.13
C ASP A 57 -8.92 0.68 -19.31
N GLU A 58 -10.21 0.70 -19.00
CA GLU A 58 -11.03 1.90 -19.06
C GLU A 58 -10.53 2.98 -18.09
N LEU A 59 -10.19 2.60 -16.86
CA LEU A 59 -9.60 3.50 -15.88
C LEU A 59 -8.26 4.05 -16.37
N PHE A 60 -7.41 3.20 -16.94
CA PHE A 60 -6.12 3.60 -17.48
C PHE A 60 -6.28 4.60 -18.64
N GLU A 61 -7.20 4.34 -19.57
CA GLU A 61 -7.51 5.26 -20.66
C GLU A 61 -8.04 6.61 -20.17
N GLN A 62 -8.86 6.64 -19.13
CA GLN A 62 -9.31 7.90 -18.53
C GLN A 62 -8.15 8.70 -17.93
N VAL A 63 -7.22 8.03 -17.23
CA VAL A 63 -6.02 8.67 -16.69
C VAL A 63 -5.14 9.22 -17.82
N LEU A 64 -4.93 8.43 -18.89
CA LEU A 64 -4.18 8.88 -20.06
C LEU A 64 -4.84 10.08 -20.74
N ARG A 65 -6.17 10.07 -20.88
CA ARG A 65 -6.93 11.17 -21.46
C ARG A 65 -6.75 12.46 -20.64
N ALA A 66 -6.97 12.39 -19.33
CA ALA A 66 -6.78 13.53 -18.44
C ALA A 66 -5.34 14.05 -18.46
N ALA A 67 -4.35 13.16 -18.54
CA ALA A 67 -2.95 13.53 -18.64
C ALA A 67 -2.60 14.20 -19.99
N LYS A 68 -3.19 13.73 -21.10
CA LYS A 68 -3.08 14.38 -22.42
C LYS A 68 -3.71 15.77 -22.42
N GLU A 69 -4.93 15.90 -21.90
CA GLU A 69 -5.65 17.18 -21.80
C GLU A 69 -4.88 18.23 -21.00
N ARG A 70 -4.13 17.79 -19.97
CA ARG A 70 -3.27 18.64 -19.15
C ARG A 70 -1.85 18.84 -19.72
N GLY A 71 -1.56 18.31 -20.90
CA GLY A 71 -0.23 18.42 -21.54
C GLY A 71 0.89 17.66 -20.83
N LEU A 72 0.54 16.73 -19.92
CA LEU A 72 1.51 15.93 -19.15
C LEU A 72 2.11 14.77 -19.97
N LEU A 73 1.45 14.40 -21.07
CA LEU A 73 1.92 13.39 -22.00
C LEU A 73 2.34 14.04 -23.32
N LYS A 74 3.59 13.77 -23.74
CA LYS A 74 4.06 14.16 -25.07
C LYS A 74 3.38 13.26 -26.12
N THR A 75 2.87 13.86 -27.19
CA THR A 75 2.16 13.18 -28.28
C THR A 75 3.07 12.27 -29.14
N SER A 76 4.37 12.23 -28.85
CA SER A 76 5.40 11.58 -29.67
C SER A 76 6.25 10.65 -28.81
N GLY A 77 6.23 9.35 -29.15
CA GLY A 77 7.05 8.30 -28.57
C GLY A 77 6.25 7.10 -28.05
N LEU A 78 6.73 5.88 -28.34
CA LEU A 78 6.21 4.65 -27.74
C LEU A 78 6.57 4.63 -26.25
N ALA A 79 5.64 5.06 -25.39
CA ALA A 79 5.80 4.89 -23.95
C ALA A 79 5.70 3.39 -23.63
N ARG A 80 6.84 2.77 -23.29
CA ARG A 80 6.86 1.38 -22.83
C ARG A 80 6.31 1.32 -21.40
N THR A 81 5.03 1.02 -21.29
CA THR A 81 4.40 0.65 -20.02
C THR A 81 4.71 -0.82 -19.77
N ASP A 82 5.82 -1.11 -19.09
CA ASP A 82 6.16 -2.49 -18.73
C ASP A 82 5.31 -2.97 -17.54
N SER A 83 4.27 -3.72 -17.86
CA SER A 83 3.34 -4.30 -16.90
C SER A 83 4.02 -5.30 -15.95
N ALA A 84 5.12 -5.94 -16.34
CA ALA A 84 5.84 -6.89 -15.49
C ALA A 84 6.48 -6.18 -14.28
N ARG A 85 7.07 -5.00 -14.50
CA ARG A 85 7.65 -4.20 -13.42
C ARG A 85 6.59 -3.73 -12.42
N VAL A 86 5.42 -3.33 -12.90
CA VAL A 86 4.30 -2.91 -12.05
C VAL A 86 3.78 -4.08 -11.22
N LEU A 87 3.54 -5.23 -11.84
CA LEU A 87 3.05 -6.43 -11.16
C LEU A 87 4.04 -6.94 -10.10
N ALA A 88 5.35 -6.92 -10.39
CA ALA A 88 6.37 -7.33 -9.45
C ALA A 88 6.42 -6.44 -8.20
N ALA A 89 6.37 -5.12 -8.38
CA ALA A 89 6.38 -4.16 -7.28
C ALA A 89 5.13 -4.28 -6.38
N VAL A 90 3.94 -4.40 -6.99
CA VAL A 90 2.68 -4.61 -6.24
C VAL A 90 2.71 -5.92 -5.45
N ARG A 91 3.22 -7.00 -6.05
CA ARG A 91 3.33 -8.31 -5.39
C ARG A 91 4.27 -8.26 -4.19
N ALA A 92 5.40 -7.56 -4.30
CA ALA A 92 6.37 -7.42 -3.21
C ALA A 92 5.75 -6.72 -1.99
N VAL A 93 5.02 -5.61 -2.21
CA VAL A 93 4.35 -4.85 -1.14
C VAL A 93 3.27 -5.70 -0.45
N ASN A 94 2.38 -6.32 -1.22
CA ASN A 94 1.31 -7.14 -0.66
C ASN A 94 1.84 -8.37 0.10
N HIS A 95 2.90 -9.01 -0.40
CA HIS A 95 3.48 -10.18 0.25
C HIS A 95 4.16 -9.83 1.57
N ALA A 96 4.87 -8.71 1.64
CA ALA A 96 5.50 -8.24 2.86
C ALA A 96 4.47 -7.92 3.96
N GLU A 97 3.35 -7.27 3.61
CA GLU A 97 2.26 -7.01 4.55
C GLU A 97 1.62 -8.31 5.05
N MET A 98 1.29 -9.22 4.15
CA MET A 98 0.64 -10.48 4.50
C MET A 98 1.51 -11.34 5.42
N VAL A 99 2.81 -11.47 5.11
CA VAL A 99 3.75 -12.25 5.93
C VAL A 99 3.94 -11.61 7.29
N GLY A 100 4.13 -10.29 7.34
CA GLY A 100 4.31 -9.55 8.58
C GLY A 100 3.11 -9.65 9.51
N GLU A 101 1.90 -9.47 8.99
CA GLU A 101 0.67 -9.54 9.79
C GLU A 101 0.37 -10.98 10.26
N THR A 102 0.67 -11.98 9.42
CA THR A 102 0.52 -13.39 9.80
C THR A 102 1.47 -13.75 10.95
N LEU A 103 2.73 -13.31 10.87
CA LEU A 103 3.72 -13.52 11.91
C LEU A 103 3.31 -12.84 13.22
N ARG A 104 2.87 -11.57 13.14
CA ARG A 104 2.34 -10.83 14.30
C ARG A 104 1.15 -11.55 14.94
N ALA A 105 0.19 -12.02 14.13
CA ALA A 105 -0.98 -12.75 14.62
C ALA A 105 -0.59 -14.06 15.32
N ALA A 106 0.33 -14.83 14.72
CA ALA A 106 0.82 -16.07 15.32
C ALA A 106 1.55 -15.84 16.65
N LEU A 107 2.42 -14.82 16.71
CA LEU A 107 3.14 -14.47 17.94
C LEU A 107 2.19 -14.01 19.05
N ASN A 108 1.15 -13.24 18.73
CA ASN A 108 0.15 -12.85 19.72
C ASN A 108 -0.66 -14.05 20.24
N ALA A 109 -1.01 -14.99 19.36
CA ALA A 109 -1.69 -16.22 19.77
C ALA A 109 -0.81 -17.07 20.69
N LEU A 110 0.50 -17.19 20.39
CA LEU A 110 1.46 -17.90 21.22
C LEU A 110 1.71 -17.19 22.55
N ALA A 111 1.74 -15.86 22.58
CA ALA A 111 1.86 -15.09 23.82
C ALA A 111 0.68 -15.36 24.77
N ALA A 112 -0.53 -15.53 24.23
CA ALA A 112 -1.72 -15.87 25.02
C ALA A 112 -1.73 -17.33 25.49
N ALA A 113 -1.27 -18.27 24.65
CA ALA A 113 -1.36 -19.71 24.93
C ALA A 113 -0.16 -20.25 25.74
N CYS A 114 1.05 -19.76 25.49
CA CYS A 114 2.29 -20.30 26.05
C CYS A 114 3.38 -19.23 26.22
N PRO A 115 3.15 -18.22 27.10
CA PRO A 115 4.02 -17.05 27.25
C PRO A 115 5.45 -17.39 27.67
N GLN A 116 5.63 -18.39 28.55
CA GLN A 116 6.95 -18.79 29.05
C GLN A 116 7.79 -19.49 27.97
N TRP A 117 7.13 -20.28 27.12
CA TRP A 117 7.80 -20.92 25.99
C TRP A 117 8.22 -19.87 24.96
N LEU A 118 7.32 -18.93 24.64
CA LEU A 118 7.62 -17.86 23.70
C LEU A 118 8.81 -17.00 24.18
N ALA A 119 8.86 -16.65 25.47
CA ALA A 119 9.97 -15.88 26.05
C ALA A 119 11.34 -16.59 25.94
N LEU A 120 11.38 -17.91 25.74
CA LEU A 120 12.60 -18.67 25.50
C LEU A 120 13.00 -18.75 24.03
N GLN A 121 12.10 -18.41 23.11
CA GLN A 121 12.30 -18.57 21.65
C GLN A 121 12.55 -17.25 20.92
N VAL A 122 12.16 -16.11 21.49
CA VAL A 122 12.32 -14.79 20.87
C VAL A 122 13.14 -13.85 21.75
N ASP A 123 14.16 -13.23 21.15
CA ASP A 123 14.92 -12.14 21.75
C ASP A 123 14.05 -10.89 21.94
N ALA A 124 14.41 -10.03 22.89
CA ALA A 124 13.68 -8.79 23.17
C ALA A 124 13.51 -7.90 21.92
N GLU A 125 14.49 -7.93 21.00
CA GLU A 125 14.48 -7.19 19.73
C GLU A 125 13.33 -7.61 18.79
N TRP A 126 12.81 -8.84 18.94
CA TRP A 126 11.64 -9.30 18.20
C TRP A 126 10.35 -8.58 18.61
N PHE A 127 10.22 -8.20 19.89
CA PHE A 127 9.07 -7.42 20.35
C PHE A 127 9.11 -5.99 19.80
N ASP A 128 10.30 -5.39 19.65
CA ASP A 128 10.43 -4.08 19.01
C ASP A 128 10.09 -4.16 17.51
N ARG A 129 10.47 -5.25 16.83
CA ARG A 129 10.30 -5.40 15.37
C ARG A 129 8.92 -5.89 14.94
N TYR A 130 8.26 -6.72 15.75
CA TYR A 130 7.00 -7.38 15.43
C TYR A 130 5.90 -7.14 16.48
N GLY A 131 6.21 -6.51 17.62
CA GLY A 131 5.22 -6.11 18.62
C GLY A 131 4.42 -4.90 18.16
N HIS A 132 5.01 -4.04 17.32
CA HIS A 132 4.28 -3.03 16.57
C HIS A 132 3.63 -3.66 15.32
N ARG A 133 2.49 -3.09 14.90
CA ARG A 133 1.89 -3.44 13.61
C ARG A 133 2.92 -3.20 12.51
N VAL A 134 3.16 -4.22 11.67
CA VAL A 134 4.13 -4.17 10.54
C VAL A 134 3.86 -3.00 9.57
N GLU A 135 2.66 -2.46 9.67
CA GLU A 135 2.10 -1.25 9.06
C GLU A 135 2.98 0.02 9.24
N GLU A 136 3.73 0.14 10.34
CA GLU A 136 4.57 1.32 10.65
C GLU A 136 6.01 1.23 10.11
N ALA A 137 6.48 0.04 9.75
CA ALA A 137 7.83 -0.14 9.23
C ALA A 137 7.88 0.09 7.71
N ARG A 138 8.80 0.93 7.23
CA ARG A 138 9.11 0.96 5.79
C ARG A 138 9.70 -0.39 5.41
N VAL A 139 9.12 -1.03 4.40
CA VAL A 139 9.70 -2.25 3.82
C VAL A 139 11.12 -1.90 3.33
N PRO A 140 12.16 -2.67 3.70
CA PRO A 140 13.51 -2.43 3.23
C PRO A 140 13.53 -2.39 1.70
N ARG A 141 14.18 -1.38 1.12
CA ARG A 141 14.45 -1.35 -0.31
C ARG A 141 15.58 -2.35 -0.58
N GLY A 142 15.27 -3.40 -1.34
CA GLY A 142 16.28 -4.31 -1.90
C GLY A 142 17.06 -3.67 -3.03
#